data_AF-A0A511NC83-F1
#
_entry.id   AF-A0A511NC83-F1
#
_cell.length_a   1.000
_cell.length_b   1.000
_cell.length_c   1.000
_cell.angle_alpha   90.00
_cell.angle_beta   90.00
_cell.angle_gamma   90.00
#
_symmetry.space_group_name_H-M   'P 1'
#
loop_
_entity.id
_entity.type
_entity.pdbx_description
1 polymer ?
#
loop_
_entity_poly.entity_id
_entity_poly.type
_entity_poly.pdbx_seq_one_letter_code
_entity_poly.pdbx_strand_id
1 'polypeptide(L)'
;MNLKDVPELKIAILDLPSKEKDKLLLRLVNKDEALVEHLHFQLLEDEKDLVNRVNIIYEKIDLQYKKSHHLINQINISRSHRQLLLTLKTLSGIVNYHVQITKDKVSEFELRKYILQESFTRYSYLFNKYTIGDNAEKLYKYQLGRLKLISSLFEKFHEDLKYDYETDIVQINSFLKDTPISFRIG
;
A
#
# COMPACT_ATOMS: atom_id res chain seq x y z
N MET A 1 -33.06 2.62 1.19
CA MET A 1 -33.24 3.95 0.59
C MET A 1 -31.88 4.61 0.52
N ASN A 2 -31.34 4.83 -0.68
CA ASN A 2 -30.11 5.59 -0.86
C ASN A 2 -30.47 7.07 -1.02
N LEU A 3 -29.60 8.00 -0.60
CA LEU A 3 -29.85 9.44 -0.78
C LEU A 3 -30.01 9.81 -2.27
N LYS A 4 -29.37 9.04 -3.17
CA LYS A 4 -29.51 9.20 -4.63
C LYS A 4 -30.92 8.90 -5.14
N ASP A 5 -31.69 8.09 -4.42
CA ASP A 5 -33.02 7.67 -4.81
C ASP A 5 -34.10 8.67 -4.36
N VAL A 6 -33.71 9.77 -3.69
CA VAL A 6 -34.61 10.73 -3.04
C VAL A 6 -34.09 12.17 -3.23
N PRO A 7 -34.25 12.74 -4.44
CA PRO A 7 -33.71 14.06 -4.77
C PRO A 7 -34.22 15.17 -3.83
N GLU A 8 -35.48 15.13 -3.38
CA GLU A 8 -36.03 16.16 -2.50
C GLU A 8 -35.34 16.18 -1.14
N LEU A 9 -34.96 15.00 -0.61
CA LEU A 9 -34.23 14.90 0.65
C LEU A 9 -32.84 15.52 0.56
N LYS A 10 -32.15 15.35 -0.58
CA LYS A 10 -30.85 15.98 -0.81
C LYS A 10 -30.96 17.50 -0.78
N ILE A 11 -31.96 18.08 -1.44
CA ILE A 11 -32.20 19.53 -1.44
C ILE A 11 -32.50 20.01 -0.02
N ALA A 12 -33.41 19.34 0.69
CA ALA A 12 -33.76 19.70 2.06
C ALA A 12 -32.54 19.67 3.02
N ILE A 13 -31.63 18.70 2.88
CA ILE A 13 -30.39 18.64 3.67
C ILE A 13 -29.47 19.82 3.35
N LEU A 14 -29.34 20.19 2.07
CA LEU A 14 -28.50 21.31 1.65
C LEU A 14 -29.06 22.67 2.10
N ASP A 15 -30.37 22.78 2.29
CA ASP A 15 -31.05 24.00 2.75
C ASP A 15 -31.11 24.14 4.29
N LEU A 16 -30.63 23.14 5.05
CA LEU A 16 -30.58 23.22 6.51
C LEU A 16 -29.81 24.47 7.00
N PRO A 17 -30.25 25.10 8.11
CA PRO A 17 -29.49 26.16 8.77
C PRO A 17 -28.07 25.69 9.12
N SER A 18 -27.08 26.58 8.99
CA SER A 18 -25.66 26.21 9.17
C SER A 18 -25.40 25.49 10.50
N LYS A 19 -25.98 25.96 11.60
CA LYS A 19 -25.83 25.34 12.93
C LYS A 19 -26.33 23.89 12.99
N GLU A 20 -27.43 23.58 12.32
CA GLU A 20 -27.98 22.22 12.27
C GLU A 20 -27.16 21.33 11.34
N LYS A 21 -26.73 21.90 10.23
CA LYS A 21 -25.85 21.26 9.24
C LYS A 21 -24.51 20.88 9.86
N ASP A 22 -23.89 21.76 10.63
CA ASP A 22 -22.62 21.52 11.33
C ASP A 22 -22.77 20.41 12.37
N LYS A 23 -23.84 20.46 13.17
CA LYS A 23 -24.13 19.40 14.15
C LYS A 23 -24.33 18.05 13.46
N LEU A 24 -25.02 18.02 12.32
CA LEU A 24 -25.22 16.81 11.54
C LEU A 24 -23.89 16.32 10.95
N LEU A 25 -23.09 17.22 10.37
CA LEU A 25 -21.79 16.93 9.77
C LEU A 25 -20.84 16.31 10.80
N LEU A 26 -20.66 16.94 11.96
CA LEU A 26 -19.80 16.41 13.03
C LEU A 26 -20.28 15.03 13.51
N ARG A 27 -21.60 14.80 13.60
CA ARG A 27 -22.15 13.48 13.94
C ARG A 27 -21.89 12.43 12.86
N LEU A 28 -21.85 12.80 11.60
CA LEU A 28 -21.56 11.90 10.48
C LEU A 28 -20.06 11.60 10.40
N VAL A 29 -19.22 12.63 10.51
CA VAL A 29 -17.76 12.49 10.55
C VAL A 29 -17.34 11.58 11.71
N ASN A 30 -17.87 11.78 12.91
CA ASN A 30 -17.54 10.94 14.07
C ASN A 30 -17.93 9.45 13.95
N LYS A 31 -18.69 9.05 12.92
CA LYS A 31 -19.01 7.64 12.66
C LYS A 31 -17.98 6.94 11.78
N ASP A 32 -17.13 7.70 11.11
CA ASP A 32 -16.13 7.18 10.18
C ASP A 32 -14.73 7.56 10.68
N GLU A 33 -14.09 6.62 11.36
CA GLU A 33 -12.75 6.80 11.94
C GLU A 33 -11.70 7.19 10.89
N ALA A 34 -11.78 6.62 9.69
CA ALA A 34 -10.85 6.94 8.62
C ALA A 34 -11.09 8.36 8.07
N LEU A 35 -12.34 8.82 8.03
CA LEU A 35 -12.65 10.20 7.68
C LEU A 35 -12.15 11.18 8.76
N VAL A 36 -12.32 10.85 10.04
CA VAL A 36 -11.78 11.66 11.15
C VAL A 36 -10.27 11.80 11.01
N GLU A 37 -9.55 10.70 10.81
CA GLU A 37 -8.09 10.75 10.70
C GLU A 37 -7.63 11.46 9.42
N HIS A 38 -8.35 11.29 8.30
CA HIS A 38 -8.08 12.03 7.07
C HIS A 38 -8.26 13.54 7.26
N LEU A 39 -9.32 13.97 7.94
CA LEU A 39 -9.56 15.38 8.26
C LEU A 39 -8.53 15.91 9.26
N HIS A 40 -8.12 15.09 10.23
CA HIS A 40 -7.04 15.44 11.14
C HIS A 40 -5.74 15.72 10.37
N PHE A 41 -5.33 14.79 9.51
CA PHE A 41 -4.17 14.98 8.64
C PHE A 41 -4.31 16.21 7.76
N GLN A 42 -5.42 16.35 7.04
CA GLN A 42 -5.60 17.42 6.07
C GLN A 42 -5.69 18.81 6.71
N LEU A 43 -6.27 18.94 7.90
CA LEU A 43 -6.59 20.24 8.50
C LEU A 43 -5.62 20.64 9.61
N LEU A 44 -4.91 19.71 10.23
CA LEU A 44 -4.15 19.94 11.46
C LEU A 44 -2.67 19.52 11.39
N GLU A 45 -2.28 18.71 10.39
CA GLU A 45 -0.91 18.21 10.26
C GLU A 45 -0.12 18.97 9.17
N ASP A 46 1.21 18.98 9.28
CA ASP A 46 2.12 19.57 8.31
C ASP A 46 3.04 18.54 7.62
N GLU A 47 4.00 19.03 6.83
CA GLU A 47 4.95 18.16 6.12
C GLU A 47 5.82 17.31 7.06
N LYS A 48 6.14 17.80 8.27
CA LYS A 48 6.94 17.05 9.25
C LYS A 48 6.12 15.91 9.84
N ASP A 49 4.84 16.13 10.06
CA ASP A 49 3.93 15.08 10.51
C ASP A 49 3.79 13.98 9.46
N LEU A 50 3.74 14.32 8.16
CA LEU A 50 3.77 13.33 7.09
C LEU A 50 5.04 12.47 7.16
N VAL A 51 6.22 13.07 7.33
CA VAL A 51 7.48 12.33 7.47
C VAL A 51 7.43 11.38 8.68
N ASN A 52 6.93 11.85 9.82
CA ASN A 52 6.77 11.02 11.02
C ASN A 52 5.80 9.84 10.78
N ARG A 53 4.67 10.08 10.11
CA ARG A 53 3.72 9.03 9.73
C ARG A 53 4.40 7.98 8.86
N VAL A 54 5.13 8.40 7.81
CA VAL A 54 5.83 7.49 6.90
C VAL A 54 6.84 6.63 7.65
N ASN A 55 7.63 7.23 8.56
CA ASN A 55 8.58 6.50 9.41
C ASN A 55 7.89 5.43 10.27
N ILE A 56 6.75 5.75 10.87
CA ILE A 56 5.95 4.78 11.63
C ILE A 56 5.48 3.63 10.73
N ILE A 57 5.16 3.89 9.46
CA ILE A 57 4.78 2.81 8.53
C ILE A 57 5.99 1.92 8.19
N TYR A 58 7.17 2.49 7.98
CA TYR A 58 8.41 1.70 7.81
C TYR A 58 8.66 0.78 9.01
N GLU A 59 8.57 1.29 10.23
CA GLU A 59 8.73 0.48 11.45
C GLU A 59 7.69 -0.66 11.53
N LYS A 60 6.44 -0.38 11.17
CA LYS A 60 5.38 -1.39 11.13
C LYS A 60 5.67 -2.47 10.08
N ILE A 61 6.22 -2.09 8.93
CA ILE A 61 6.63 -3.02 7.87
C ILE A 61 7.73 -3.95 8.39
N ASP A 62 8.78 -3.39 8.97
CA ASP A 62 9.91 -4.15 9.50
C ASP A 62 9.50 -5.09 10.63
N LEU A 63 8.68 -4.58 11.55
CA LEU A 63 8.14 -5.39 12.64
C LEU A 63 7.31 -6.57 12.11
N GLN A 64 6.53 -6.37 11.05
CA GLN A 64 5.72 -7.42 10.47
C GLN A 64 6.56 -8.47 9.75
N TYR A 65 7.64 -8.08 9.06
CA TYR A 65 8.63 -9.02 8.53
C TYR A 65 9.30 -9.82 9.64
N LYS A 66 9.74 -9.15 10.71
CA LYS A 66 10.36 -9.80 11.87
C LYS A 66 9.43 -10.84 12.51
N LYS A 67 8.17 -10.48 12.73
CA LYS A 67 7.14 -11.40 13.26
C LYS A 67 6.94 -12.61 12.36
N SER A 68 6.98 -12.43 11.05
CA SER A 68 6.67 -13.49 10.08
C SER A 68 7.88 -14.37 9.75
N HIS A 69 9.10 -13.93 10.07
CA HIS A 69 10.35 -14.56 9.65
C HIS A 69 10.43 -16.05 10.01
N HIS A 70 10.10 -16.42 11.26
CA HIS A 70 10.16 -17.81 11.72
C HIS A 70 9.22 -18.76 10.97
N LEU A 71 8.19 -18.23 10.32
CA LEU A 71 7.22 -19.00 9.53
C LEU A 71 7.62 -19.15 8.05
N ILE A 72 8.65 -18.42 7.61
CA ILE A 72 9.12 -18.38 6.21
C ILE A 72 10.55 -18.93 6.19
N ASN A 73 10.70 -20.23 5.89
CA ASN A 73 11.97 -20.93 5.91
C ASN A 73 12.18 -21.81 4.65
N GLN A 74 13.37 -22.40 4.51
CA GLN A 74 13.72 -23.24 3.37
C GLN A 74 13.31 -24.72 3.53
N ILE A 75 12.82 -25.12 4.71
CA ILE A 75 12.45 -26.51 5.00
C ILE A 75 11.13 -26.87 4.33
N ASN A 76 10.14 -25.98 4.41
CA ASN A 76 8.85 -26.16 3.74
C ASN A 76 8.57 -25.00 2.78
N ILE A 77 9.17 -25.08 1.60
CA ILE A 77 9.12 -24.05 0.57
C ILE A 77 7.67 -23.68 0.20
N SER A 78 6.80 -24.66 -0.03
CA SER A 78 5.40 -24.40 -0.40
C SER A 78 4.63 -23.63 0.69
N ARG A 79 4.79 -24.00 1.97
CA ARG A 79 4.22 -23.25 3.09
C ARG A 79 4.79 -21.83 3.18
N SER A 80 6.09 -21.68 2.96
CA SER A 80 6.77 -20.38 3.00
C SER A 80 6.26 -19.41 1.92
N HIS A 81 5.92 -19.88 0.72
CA HIS A 81 5.25 -19.06 -0.31
C HIS A 81 3.92 -18.51 0.19
N ARG A 82 3.07 -19.39 0.76
CA ARG A 82 1.78 -18.99 1.32
C ARG A 82 1.97 -17.97 2.44
N GLN A 83 2.92 -18.20 3.33
CA GLN A 83 3.17 -17.32 4.47
C GLN A 83 3.70 -15.96 4.03
N LEU A 84 4.61 -15.92 3.06
CA LEU A 84 5.06 -14.66 2.48
C LEU A 84 3.90 -13.92 1.83
N LEU A 85 3.05 -14.60 1.04
CA LEU A 85 1.86 -13.98 0.43
C LEU A 85 0.93 -13.36 1.48
N LEU A 86 0.66 -14.04 2.59
CA LEU A 86 -0.17 -13.50 3.67
C LEU A 86 0.50 -12.28 4.31
N THR A 87 1.81 -12.34 4.55
CA THR A 87 2.60 -11.24 5.10
C THR A 87 2.50 -10.01 4.19
N LEU A 88 2.71 -10.16 2.88
CA LEU A 88 2.63 -9.06 1.92
C LEU A 88 1.23 -8.45 1.82
N LYS A 89 0.18 -9.26 1.96
CA LYS A 89 -1.21 -8.76 2.02
C LYS A 89 -1.45 -7.90 3.26
N THR A 90 -0.97 -8.33 4.43
CA THR A 90 -1.03 -7.54 5.66
C THR A 90 -0.30 -6.21 5.49
N LEU A 91 0.94 -6.25 4.96
CA LEU A 91 1.74 -5.06 4.69
C LEU A 91 1.04 -4.09 3.72
N SER A 92 0.42 -4.60 2.65
CA SER A 92 -0.36 -3.77 1.74
C SER A 92 -1.57 -3.13 2.43
N GLY A 93 -2.19 -3.80 3.39
CA GLY A 93 -3.27 -3.21 4.19
C GLY A 93 -2.81 -2.00 5.00
N ILE A 94 -1.62 -2.09 5.61
CA ILE A 94 -1.00 -0.99 6.37
C ILE A 94 -0.78 0.23 5.45
N VAL A 95 -0.19 0.02 4.28
CA VAL A 95 0.04 1.11 3.32
C VAL A 95 -1.26 1.65 2.76
N ASN A 96 -2.25 0.80 2.47
CA ASN A 96 -3.55 1.26 1.97
C ASN A 96 -4.23 2.21 2.95
N TYR A 97 -4.14 1.93 4.25
CA TYR A 97 -4.68 2.80 5.28
C TYR A 97 -3.94 4.15 5.30
N HIS A 98 -2.60 4.14 5.32
CA HIS A 98 -1.81 5.36 5.19
C HIS A 98 -2.25 6.22 4.00
N VAL A 99 -2.32 5.62 2.80
CA VAL A 99 -2.71 6.31 1.57
C VAL A 99 -4.17 6.78 1.60
N GLN A 100 -5.05 6.04 2.29
CA GLN A 100 -6.43 6.48 2.48
C GLN A 100 -6.49 7.77 3.29
N ILE A 101 -5.62 7.94 4.30
CA ILE A 101 -5.56 9.10 5.17
C ILE A 101 -4.79 10.25 4.54
N THR A 102 -3.60 10.00 3.99
CA THR A 102 -2.71 11.07 3.52
C THR A 102 -2.96 11.49 2.08
N LYS A 103 -3.52 10.57 1.27
CA LYS A 103 -3.61 10.68 -0.19
C LYS A 103 -2.27 10.88 -0.91
N ASP A 104 -1.16 10.81 -0.19
CA ASP A 104 0.17 11.11 -0.72
C ASP A 104 0.70 9.98 -1.60
N LYS A 105 1.08 10.34 -2.83
CA LYS A 105 1.48 9.38 -3.86
C LYS A 105 2.96 9.04 -3.83
N VAL A 106 3.79 9.93 -3.30
CA VAL A 106 5.22 9.69 -3.17
C VAL A 106 5.45 8.65 -2.08
N SER A 107 4.91 8.84 -0.88
CA SER A 107 5.00 7.84 0.19
C SER A 107 4.29 6.53 -0.17
N GLU A 108 3.18 6.57 -0.93
CA GLU A 108 2.58 5.34 -1.46
C GLU A 108 3.58 4.51 -2.26
N PHE A 109 4.30 5.15 -3.19
CA PHE A 109 5.31 4.50 -4.00
C PHE A 109 6.46 3.99 -3.14
N GLU A 110 7.03 4.84 -2.28
CA GLU A 110 8.19 4.51 -1.45
C GLU A 110 7.92 3.30 -0.55
N LEU A 111 6.77 3.29 0.15
CA LEU A 111 6.41 2.20 1.05
C LEU A 111 6.14 0.90 0.30
N ARG A 112 5.47 0.97 -0.86
CA ARG A 112 5.21 -0.23 -1.69
C ARG A 112 6.50 -0.78 -2.31
N LYS A 113 7.36 0.10 -2.80
CA LYS A 113 8.70 -0.21 -3.32
C LYS A 113 9.53 -0.90 -2.25
N TYR A 114 9.54 -0.37 -1.03
CA TYR A 114 10.25 -0.94 0.09
C TYR A 114 9.74 -2.35 0.44
N ILE A 115 8.43 -2.55 0.58
CA ILE A 115 7.85 -3.90 0.79
C ILE A 115 8.29 -4.87 -0.30
N LEU A 116 8.30 -4.44 -1.56
CA LEU A 116 8.71 -5.27 -2.68
C LEU A 116 10.20 -5.65 -2.58
N GLN A 117 11.09 -4.66 -2.44
CA GLN A 117 12.54 -4.87 -2.32
C GLN A 117 12.89 -5.73 -1.11
N GLU A 118 12.26 -5.51 0.04
CA GLU A 118 12.48 -6.30 1.25
C GLU A 118 12.02 -7.75 1.07
N SER A 119 10.92 -7.97 0.36
CA SER A 119 10.47 -9.34 0.06
C SER A 119 11.45 -10.10 -0.83
N PHE A 120 12.06 -9.42 -1.80
CA PHE A 120 13.06 -9.98 -2.70
C PHE A 120 14.37 -10.24 -1.98
N THR A 121 14.83 -9.29 -1.17
CA THR A 121 16.09 -9.38 -0.43
C THR A 121 16.04 -10.47 0.64
N ARG A 122 14.99 -10.48 1.46
CA ARG A 122 14.89 -11.42 2.60
C ARG A 122 14.54 -12.85 2.20
N TYR A 123 13.78 -13.01 1.11
CA TYR A 123 13.19 -14.28 0.73
C TYR A 123 13.42 -14.63 -0.74
N SER A 124 14.57 -14.23 -1.29
CA SER A 124 14.97 -14.45 -2.69
C SER A 124 14.78 -15.90 -3.15
N TYR A 125 15.07 -16.87 -2.27
CA TYR A 125 14.93 -18.30 -2.55
C TYR A 125 13.49 -18.73 -2.91
N LEU A 126 12.46 -17.97 -2.52
CA LEU A 126 11.07 -18.21 -2.91
C LEU A 126 10.75 -17.73 -4.33
N PHE A 127 11.67 -17.04 -4.99
CA PHE A 127 11.48 -16.50 -6.35
C PHE A 127 12.35 -17.23 -7.39
N ASN A 128 12.86 -18.42 -7.08
CA ASN A 128 13.69 -19.17 -8.00
C ASN A 128 12.87 -19.70 -9.21
N LYS A 129 13.41 -19.55 -10.43
CA LYS A 129 12.82 -20.00 -11.71
C LYS A 129 12.28 -21.43 -11.71
N TYR A 130 12.88 -22.33 -10.95
CA TYR A 130 12.51 -23.75 -10.92
C TYR A 130 11.48 -24.11 -9.84
N THR A 131 10.98 -23.11 -9.10
CA THR A 131 9.99 -23.34 -8.06
C THR A 131 8.59 -23.48 -8.65
N ILE A 132 7.93 -24.61 -8.36
CA ILE A 132 6.63 -24.98 -8.93
C ILE A 132 5.60 -25.19 -7.80
N GLY A 133 4.34 -24.85 -8.06
CA GLY A 133 3.21 -25.18 -7.20
C GLY A 133 2.23 -24.01 -6.98
N ASP A 134 0.99 -24.35 -6.61
CA ASP A 134 -0.13 -23.40 -6.48
C ASP A 134 0.16 -22.21 -5.53
N ASN A 135 0.83 -22.46 -4.40
CA ASN A 135 1.20 -21.36 -3.49
C ASN A 135 2.26 -20.42 -4.10
N ALA A 136 3.18 -20.95 -4.90
CA ALA A 136 4.19 -20.15 -5.59
C ALA A 136 3.54 -19.30 -6.69
N GLU A 137 2.69 -19.90 -7.53
CA GLU A 137 1.92 -19.19 -8.55
C GLU A 137 1.07 -18.05 -7.96
N LYS A 138 0.40 -18.29 -6.83
CA LYS A 138 -0.36 -17.26 -6.12
C LYS A 138 0.51 -16.12 -5.62
N LEU A 139 1.69 -16.42 -5.07
CA LEU A 139 2.66 -15.40 -4.66
C LEU A 139 3.13 -14.58 -5.87
N TYR A 140 3.54 -15.23 -6.95
CA TYR A 140 4.05 -14.58 -8.15
C TYR A 140 3.00 -13.70 -8.83
N LYS A 141 1.77 -14.20 -8.95
CA LYS A 141 0.65 -13.41 -9.47
C LYS A 141 0.36 -12.18 -8.61
N TYR A 142 0.44 -12.32 -7.29
CA TYR A 142 0.27 -11.19 -6.38
C TYR A 142 1.37 -10.15 -6.57
N GLN A 143 2.64 -10.58 -6.62
CA GLN A 143 3.80 -9.69 -6.81
C GLN A 143 3.78 -9.02 -8.18
N LEU A 144 3.39 -9.71 -9.25
CA LEU A 144 3.16 -9.11 -10.55
C LEU A 144 2.13 -7.96 -10.47
N GLY A 145 1.05 -8.13 -9.70
CA GLY A 145 0.09 -7.06 -9.47
C GLY A 145 0.68 -5.87 -8.70
N ARG A 146 1.59 -6.12 -7.75
CA ARG A 146 2.29 -5.05 -7.01
C ARG A 146 3.30 -4.31 -7.89
N LEU A 147 4.04 -5.03 -8.72
CA LEU A 147 4.95 -4.48 -9.71
C LEU A 147 4.25 -3.55 -10.70
N LYS A 148 3.09 -3.98 -11.24
CA LYS A 148 2.25 -3.13 -12.12
C LYS A 148 1.78 -1.85 -11.43
N LEU A 149 1.39 -1.95 -10.16
CA LEU A 149 0.98 -0.79 -9.37
C LEU A 149 2.14 0.19 -9.17
N ILE A 150 3.32 -0.32 -8.79
CA ILE A 150 4.54 0.50 -8.61
C ILE A 150 4.93 1.16 -9.94
N SER A 151 4.90 0.43 -11.07
CA SER A 151 5.15 1.00 -12.40
C SER A 151 4.20 2.14 -12.73
N SER A 152 2.89 1.94 -12.51
CA SER A 152 1.88 2.97 -12.79
C SER A 152 2.02 4.21 -11.90
N LEU A 153 2.49 4.06 -10.66
CA LEU A 153 2.81 5.21 -9.79
C LEU A 153 4.06 5.93 -10.30
N PHE A 154 5.13 5.17 -10.56
CA PHE A 154 6.40 5.70 -11.05
C PHE A 154 6.25 6.48 -12.36
N GLU A 155 5.48 5.95 -13.31
CA GLU A 155 5.22 6.59 -14.61
C GLU A 155 4.59 7.99 -14.49
N LYS A 156 3.84 8.24 -13.42
CA LYS A 156 3.16 9.52 -13.17
C LYS A 156 4.06 10.56 -12.50
N PHE A 157 5.23 10.16 -12.01
CA PHE A 157 6.17 11.10 -11.39
C PHE A 157 6.79 12.03 -12.44
N HIS A 158 7.11 13.24 -11.98
CA HIS A 158 7.95 14.17 -12.74
C HIS A 158 9.34 13.58 -12.98
N GLU A 159 10.03 14.03 -14.02
CA GLU A 159 11.32 13.48 -14.45
C GLU A 159 12.39 13.54 -13.35
N ASP A 160 12.49 14.64 -12.63
CA ASP A 160 13.44 14.81 -11.51
C ASP A 160 13.23 13.74 -10.43
N LEU A 161 11.98 13.52 -10.02
CA LEU A 161 11.65 12.51 -9.02
C LEU A 161 11.86 11.08 -9.57
N LYS A 162 11.70 10.86 -10.87
CA LYS A 162 12.01 9.57 -11.49
C LYS A 162 13.50 9.27 -11.43
N TYR A 163 14.33 10.29 -11.67
CA TYR A 163 15.78 10.18 -11.59
C TYR A 163 16.23 9.72 -10.20
N ASP A 164 15.63 10.27 -9.13
CA ASP A 164 15.94 9.88 -7.75
C ASP A 164 15.72 8.38 -7.47
N TYR A 165 14.79 7.73 -8.18
CA TYR A 165 14.46 6.31 -8.00
C TYR A 165 15.01 5.40 -9.10
N GLU A 166 15.77 5.91 -10.06
CA GLU A 166 16.28 5.11 -11.18
C GLU A 166 17.06 3.89 -10.69
N THR A 167 17.92 4.09 -9.69
CA THR A 167 18.72 3.01 -9.09
C THR A 167 17.83 1.90 -8.51
N ASP A 168 16.76 2.26 -7.80
CA ASP A 168 15.83 1.27 -7.24
C ASP A 168 15.11 0.48 -8.33
N ILE A 169 14.67 1.17 -9.39
CA ILE A 169 14.00 0.52 -10.53
C ILE A 169 14.94 -0.44 -11.25
N VAL A 170 16.21 -0.05 -11.45
CA VAL A 170 17.24 -0.93 -12.02
C VAL A 170 17.46 -2.16 -11.14
N GLN A 171 17.54 -2.01 -9.82
CA GLN A 171 17.70 -3.13 -8.89
C GLN A 171 16.52 -4.11 -8.95
N ILE A 172 15.29 -3.57 -8.93
CA ILE A 172 14.06 -4.39 -9.04
C ILE A 172 14.08 -5.16 -10.38
N ASN A 173 14.33 -4.47 -11.49
CA ASN A 173 14.38 -5.08 -12.81
C ASN A 173 15.49 -6.13 -12.92
N SER A 174 16.64 -5.90 -12.29
CA SER A 174 17.73 -6.88 -12.26
C SER A 174 17.33 -8.15 -11.51
N PHE A 175 16.67 -8.01 -10.35
CA PHE A 175 16.18 -9.16 -9.60
C PHE A 175 15.20 -10.00 -10.44
N LEU A 176 14.27 -9.36 -11.15
CA LEU A 176 13.22 -10.05 -11.91
C LEU A 176 13.76 -10.92 -13.05
N LYS A 177 14.92 -10.60 -13.63
CA LYS A 177 15.56 -11.39 -14.70
C LYS A 177 15.73 -12.86 -14.34
N ASP A 178 15.92 -13.14 -13.05
CA ASP A 178 16.16 -14.48 -12.52
C ASP A 178 14.99 -15.09 -11.76
N THR A 179 13.78 -14.60 -12.03
CA THR A 179 12.55 -15.10 -11.41
C THR A 179 11.54 -15.64 -12.44
N PRO A 180 10.52 -16.41 -11.99
CA PRO A 180 9.36 -16.75 -12.82
C PRO A 180 8.48 -15.55 -13.20
N ILE A 181 8.70 -14.37 -12.62
CA ILE A 181 7.85 -13.19 -12.83
C ILE A 181 8.36 -12.44 -14.06
N SER A 182 7.66 -12.59 -15.19
CA SER A 182 7.94 -11.84 -16.42
C SER A 182 7.34 -10.44 -16.34
N PHE A 183 8.13 -9.46 -15.90
CA PHE A 183 7.77 -8.04 -15.85
C PHE A 183 9.02 -7.14 -15.84
N ARG A 184 8.86 -5.90 -16.29
CA ARG A 184 9.86 -4.83 -16.19
C ARG A 184 9.14 -3.52 -15.86
N ILE A 185 9.67 -2.76 -14.91
CA ILE A 185 9.22 -1.39 -14.63
C ILE A 185 10.00 -0.44 -15.54
N GLY A 186 9.30 0.49 -16.20
CA GLY A 186 9.88 1.35 -17.23
C GLY A 186 10.28 0.55 -18.47
#